data_AF-A0A6F9BXH2-F1
#
_entry.id   AF-A0A6F9BXH2-F1
#
_cell.length_a   1.000
_cell.length_b   1.000
_cell.length_c   1.000
_cell.angle_alpha   90.00
_cell.angle_beta   90.00
_cell.angle_gamma   90.00
#
_symmetry.space_group_name_H-M   'P 1'
#
loop_
_entity.id
_entity.type
_entity.pdbx_description
1 polymer ?
#
loop_
_entity_poly.entity_id
_entity_poly.type
_entity_poly.pdbx_seq_one_letter_code
_entity_poly.pdbx_strand_id
1 'polypeptide(L)' 'MLTSRALVRGLKSGFWRPLSSTSGVQAAHGKVFGEVPHTLSDEWVEKQTQRMIDMRINPVGGFAYHWDYG' A
#
# COMPACT_ATOMS: atom_id res chain seq x y z
N MET A 1 48.91 -3.66 22.20
CA MET A 1 47.45 -3.65 22.40
C MET A 1 46.80 -2.70 21.39
N LEU A 2 46.64 -3.11 20.14
CA LEU A 2 45.95 -2.35 19.10
C LEU A 2 45.67 -3.32 17.95
N THR A 3 44.49 -3.95 17.90
CA THR A 3 43.88 -4.55 16.69
C THR A 3 42.63 -5.36 17.07
N SER A 4 41.59 -4.74 17.64
CA SER A 4 40.29 -5.45 17.87
C SER A 4 39.08 -4.53 17.98
N ARG A 5 39.04 -3.44 17.20
CA ARG A 5 37.85 -2.56 17.17
C ARG A 5 37.31 -2.25 15.76
N ALA A 6 38.05 -2.58 14.70
CA ALA A 6 37.59 -2.34 13.32
C ALA A 6 36.67 -3.46 12.77
N LEU A 7 36.88 -4.71 13.20
CA LEU A 7 36.13 -5.88 12.68
C LEU A 7 34.64 -5.87 13.08
N VAL A 8 34.31 -5.23 14.22
CA VAL A 8 32.94 -5.22 14.77
C VAL A 8 32.03 -4.19 14.07
N ARG A 9 32.60 -3.25 13.30
CA ARG A 9 31.82 -2.24 12.56
C ARG A 9 31.45 -2.66 11.13
N GLY A 10 32.17 -3.61 10.53
CA GLY A 10 31.91 -4.10 9.17
C GLY A 10 30.78 -5.13 9.05
N LEU A 11 30.40 -5.78 10.16
CA LEU A 11 29.40 -6.85 10.16
C LEU A 11 27.95 -6.35 10.35
N LYS A 12 27.75 -5.07 10.72
CA LYS A 12 26.41 -4.50 10.98
C LYS A 12 25.82 -3.72 9.81
N SER A 13 26.54 -3.50 8.70
CA SER A 13 26.05 -2.65 7.60
C SER A 13 25.46 -3.40 6.41
N GLY A 14 25.63 -4.72 6.30
CA GLY A 14 25.32 -5.47 5.08
C GLY A 14 24.16 -6.45 5.14
N PHE A 15 23.72 -6.88 6.32
CA PHE A 15 22.88 -8.09 6.44
C PHE A 15 21.37 -7.84 6.50
N TRP A 16 20.94 -6.59 6.71
CA TRP A 16 19.51 -6.26 6.89
C TRP A 16 19.01 -5.26 5.86
N ARG A 17 19.42 -5.39 4.58
CA ARG A 17 18.65 -4.76 3.50
C ARG A 17 17.35 -5.56 3.36
N PRO A 18 16.18 -5.01 3.71
CA PRO A 18 14.93 -5.71 3.47
C PRO A 18 14.76 -5.87 1.95
N LEU A 19 14.72 -7.10 1.47
CA LEU A 19 14.38 -7.47 0.09
C LEU A 19 12.89 -7.23 -0.22
N SER A 20 12.25 -6.28 0.46
CA SER A 20 10.87 -5.88 0.20
C SER A 20 10.84 -4.72 -0.78
N SER A 21 11.57 -4.86 -1.89
CA SER A 21 11.36 -4.00 -3.06
C SER A 21 10.33 -4.69 -3.94
N THR A 22 9.06 -4.49 -3.60
CA THR A 22 7.93 -4.72 -4.51
C THR A 22 8.04 -3.94 -5.82
N SER A 23 9.03 -3.04 -5.95
CA SER A 23 9.33 -2.27 -7.15
C SER A 23 9.48 -3.13 -8.41
N GLY A 24 10.02 -4.35 -8.31
CA GLY A 24 10.16 -5.24 -9.48
C GLY A 24 8.82 -5.80 -9.98
N VAL A 25 7.91 -6.11 -9.06
CA VAL A 25 6.57 -6.66 -9.39
C VAL A 25 5.67 -5.55 -9.93
N GLN A 26 5.72 -4.35 -9.34
CA GLN A 26 4.98 -3.19 -9.86
C GLN A 26 5.46 -2.79 -11.26
N ALA A 27 6.78 -2.83 -11.52
CA ALA A 27 7.35 -2.50 -12.82
C ALA A 27 7.05 -3.54 -13.92
N ALA A 28 6.79 -4.80 -13.56
CA ALA A 28 6.39 -5.83 -14.51
C ALA A 28 4.87 -5.80 -14.79
N HIS A 29 4.04 -5.49 -13.78
CA HIS A 29 2.59 -5.39 -13.93
C HIS A 29 2.17 -4.31 -14.94
N GLY A 30 2.79 -3.13 -14.88
CA GLY A 30 2.50 -2.01 -15.80
C GLY A 30 2.96 -2.20 -17.25
N LYS A 31 3.68 -3.29 -17.58
CA LYS A 31 4.10 -3.61 -18.97
C LYS A 31 3.07 -4.45 -19.73
N VAL A 32 2.22 -5.18 -19.01
CA VAL A 32 1.18 -6.05 -19.59
C VAL A 32 -0.19 -5.41 -19.41
N PHE A 33 -0.43 -4.82 -18.24
CA PHE A 33 -1.62 -4.03 -17.93
C PHE A 33 -1.28 -2.56 -18.12
N GLY A 34 -2.16 -1.82 -18.80
CA GLY A 34 -1.99 -0.37 -18.99
C GLY A 34 -2.01 0.40 -17.67
N GLU A 35 -1.97 1.73 -17.77
CA GLU A 35 -2.08 2.59 -16.60
C GLU A 35 -3.38 2.34 -15.84
N VAL A 36 -3.29 2.32 -14.52
CA VAL A 36 -4.46 2.19 -13.64
C VAL A 36 -5.36 3.41 -13.85
N PRO A 37 -6.68 3.24 -14.05
CA PRO A 37 -7.57 4.37 -14.25
C PRO A 37 -7.58 5.29 -13.01
N HIS A 38 -7.73 6.59 -13.24
CA HIS A 38 -7.73 7.60 -12.17
C HIS A 38 -8.84 7.38 -11.14
N THR A 39 -9.90 6.63 -11.46
CA THR A 39 -11.01 6.31 -10.55
C THR A 39 -10.59 5.37 -9.41
N LEU A 40 -9.41 4.75 -9.53
CA LEU A 40 -8.79 3.95 -8.48
C LEU A 40 -7.70 4.71 -7.72
N SER A 41 -7.56 6.03 -7.97
CA SER A 41 -6.76 6.88 -7.08
C SER A 41 -7.44 6.99 -5.71
N ASP A 42 -6.65 7.10 -4.65
CA ASP A 42 -7.15 7.14 -3.28
C ASP A 42 -8.18 8.26 -3.07
N GLU A 43 -7.91 9.46 -3.59
CA GLU A 43 -8.81 10.62 -3.51
C GLU A 43 -10.17 10.34 -4.20
N TRP A 44 -10.16 9.68 -5.37
CA TRP A 44 -11.40 9.35 -6.06
C TRP A 44 -12.17 8.26 -5.31
N VAL A 45 -11.47 7.24 -4.81
CA VAL A 45 -12.08 6.14 -4.05
C VAL A 45 -12.74 6.67 -2.77
N GLU A 46 -12.12 7.63 -2.07
CA GLU A 46 -12.71 8.30 -0.91
C GLU A 46 -13.99 9.05 -1.28
N LYS A 47 -13.95 9.89 -2.32
CA LYS A 47 -15.13 10.63 -2.81
C LYS A 47 -16.25 9.70 -3.28
N GLN A 48 -15.89 8.61 -3.96
CA GLN A 48 -16.85 7.62 -4.46
C GLN A 48 -17.47 6.84 -3.30
N THR A 49 -16.67 6.45 -2.32
CA THR A 49 -17.12 5.82 -1.06
C THR A 49 -18.13 6.70 -0.34
N GLN A 50 -17.83 7.99 -0.16
CA GLN A 50 -18.75 8.93 0.47
C GLN A 50 -20.08 9.01 -0.29
N ARG A 51 -20.04 9.14 -1.62
CA ARG A 51 -21.25 9.17 -2.44
C ARG A 51 -22.07 7.87 -2.31
N MET A 52 -21.41 6.72 -2.22
CA MET A 52 -22.07 5.42 -2.02
C MET A 52 -22.76 5.34 -0.66
N ILE A 53 -22.12 5.85 0.39
CA ILE A 53 -22.68 5.97 1.74
C ILE A 53 -23.89 6.89 1.73
N ASP A 54 -23.78 8.06 1.09
CA ASP A 54 -24.86 9.06 1.01
C ASP A 54 -26.10 8.50 0.30
N MET A 55 -25.88 7.73 -0.78
CA MET A 55 -26.96 7.06 -1.51
C MET A 55 -27.47 5.77 -0.84
N ARG A 56 -26.92 5.40 0.33
CA ARG A 56 -27.29 4.18 1.08
C ARG A 56 -27.19 2.90 0.23
N ILE A 57 -26.10 2.72 -0.53
CA ILE A 57 -25.99 1.58 -1.44
C ILE A 57 -25.95 0.24 -0.68
N ASN A 58 -26.78 -0.71 -1.09
CA ASN A 58 -26.96 -2.03 -0.47
C ASN A 58 -27.17 -1.96 1.07
N PRO A 59 -28.29 -1.38 1.55
CA PRO A 59 -28.46 -0.99 2.94
C PRO A 59 -28.97 -2.11 3.88
N VAL A 60 -29.39 -3.27 3.35
CA VAL A 60 -30.06 -4.31 4.18
C VAL A 60 -29.04 -5.24 4.86
N GLY A 61 -27.90 -5.51 4.22
CA GLY A 61 -26.87 -6.37 4.79
C GLY A 61 -25.52 -6.28 4.05
N GLY A 62 -25.34 -5.25 3.23
CA GLY A 62 -24.11 -5.02 2.50
C GLY A 62 -23.42 -3.75 2.93
N PHE A 63 -22.92 -2.99 1.96
CA PHE A 63 -22.03 -1.87 2.19
C PHE A 63 -22.57 -0.81 3.18
N ALA A 64 -23.70 -0.18 2.87
CA ALA A 64 -24.26 0.88 3.72
C ALA A 64 -24.79 0.38 5.06
N TYR A 65 -25.05 -0.92 5.21
CA TYR A 65 -25.46 -1.51 6.50
C TYR A 65 -24.36 -1.39 7.57
N HIS A 66 -23.10 -1.38 7.15
CA HIS A 66 -21.94 -1.30 8.04
C HIS A 66 -21.51 0.12 8.38
N TRP A 67 -22.24 1.13 7.91
CA TRP A 67 -21.91 2.53 8.16
C TRP A 67 -22.78 3.11 9.27
N ASP A 68 -22.15 3.80 10.23
CA ASP A 68 -22.87 4.56 11.25
C ASP A 68 -23.15 5.97 10.72
N TYR A 69 -24.42 6.35 10.74
CA TYR A 69 -24.90 7.63 10.25
C TYR A 69 -25.34 8.56 11.39
N GLY A 70 -25.29 8.08 12.63
CA GLY A 70 -25.71 8.80 13.84
C GLY A 70 -24.70 9.82 14.34
#